data_AF-A0A1B6ES28-F1
#
_entry.id   AF-A0A1B6ES28-F1
#
_cell.length_a   1.000
_cell.length_b   1.000
_cell.length_c   1.000
_cell.angle_alpha   90.00
_cell.angle_beta   90.00
_cell.angle_gamma   90.00
#
_symmetry.space_group_name_H-M   'P 1'
#
loop_
_entity.id
_entity.type
_entity.pdbx_description
1 polymer ?
#
loop_
_entity_poly.entity_id
_entity_poly.type
_entity_poly.pdbx_seq_one_letter_code
_entity_poly.pdbx_strand_id
1 'polypeptide(L)'
;VYDRVIKIVGPKKAKLAEAEEELSQQMDKLNEKRAQLQEVTDKLQALNDEFAAKTKEKKELEDSIDLCCQKLDRAEKLIGGLGGEKARWSETARQLQFSLVNAIGDVLVSAGIVAYLGAFTVNYRNDLIVEWAEACMKLHIPCSKDYSMVACLGEPVQIRSWT
;
A
#
# COMPACT_ATOMS: atom_id res chain seq x y z
N VAL A 1 16.69 100.93 24.05
CA VAL A 1 17.30 99.61 23.74
C VAL A 1 16.24 98.52 23.58
N TYR A 2 15.24 98.43 24.46
CA TYR A 2 14.12 97.46 24.36
C TYR A 2 13.28 97.53 23.08
N ASP A 3 12.98 98.72 22.56
CA ASP A 3 12.07 98.92 21.40
C ASP A 3 12.64 98.38 20.06
N ARG A 4 13.95 98.53 19.84
CA ARG A 4 14.63 97.96 18.65
C ARG A 4 14.69 96.44 18.69
N VAL A 5 14.86 95.87 19.88
CA VAL A 5 14.92 94.42 20.07
C VAL A 5 13.55 93.82 19.77
N ILE A 6 12.47 94.39 20.32
CA ILE A 6 11.08 93.96 20.08
C ILE A 6 10.72 93.88 18.59
N LYS A 7 11.11 94.86 17.77
CA LYS A 7 10.87 94.85 16.31
C LYS A 7 11.56 93.71 15.56
N ILE A 8 12.63 93.13 16.12
CA ILE A 8 13.37 92.01 15.52
C ILE A 8 12.90 90.66 16.09
N VAL A 9 12.63 90.57 17.40
CA VAL A 9 12.19 89.31 18.04
C VAL A 9 10.71 89.02 17.86
N GLY A 10 9.84 90.03 17.76
CA GLY A 10 8.41 89.86 17.52
C GLY A 10 8.08 89.00 16.29
N PRO A 11 8.58 89.32 15.09
CA PRO A 11 8.32 88.50 13.90
C PRO A 11 8.98 87.12 13.96
N LYS A 12 10.10 86.96 14.67
CA LYS A 12 10.73 85.64 14.88
C LYS A 12 9.90 84.77 15.82
N LYS A 13 9.31 85.33 16.88
CA LYS A 13 8.39 84.62 17.78
C LYS A 13 7.09 84.23 17.06
N ALA A 14 6.56 85.10 16.19
CA ALA A 14 5.39 84.79 15.39
C ALA A 14 5.65 83.64 14.41
N LYS A 15 6.77 83.67 13.68
CA LYS A 15 7.18 82.57 12.79
C LYS A 15 7.47 81.26 13.53
N LEU A 16 8.04 81.35 14.73
CA LEU A 16 8.27 80.18 15.58
C LEU A 16 6.92 79.55 15.98
N ALA A 17 5.96 80.36 16.45
CA ALA A 17 4.64 79.88 16.83
C ALA A 17 3.88 79.25 15.64
N GLU A 18 3.95 79.86 14.46
CA GLU A 18 3.34 79.33 13.23
C GLU A 18 3.96 77.98 12.82
N ALA A 19 5.29 77.86 12.87
CA ALA A 19 5.99 76.61 12.58
C ALA A 19 5.75 75.53 13.64
N GLU A 20 5.62 75.90 14.93
CA GLU A 20 5.26 74.99 16.02
C GLU A 20 3.83 74.46 15.87
N GLU A 21 2.89 75.32 15.46
CA GLU A 21 1.51 74.92 15.19
C GLU A 21 1.41 74.00 13.96
N GLU A 22 2.11 74.33 12.87
CA GLU A 22 2.18 73.47 11.68
C GLU A 22 2.85 72.11 11.99
N LEU A 23 3.93 72.11 12.78
CA LEU A 23 4.59 70.89 13.26
C LEU A 23 3.62 70.02 14.07
N SER A 24 2.85 70.63 14.97
CA SER A 24 1.84 69.91 15.77
C SER A 24 0.81 69.23 14.88
N GLN A 25 0.23 69.96 13.92
CA GLN A 25 -0.76 69.41 12.99
C GLN A 25 -0.22 68.27 12.12
N GLN A 26 1.05 68.36 11.69
CA GLN A 26 1.70 67.30 10.92
C GLN A 26 2.00 66.07 11.79
N MET A 27 2.40 66.28 13.05
CA MET A 27 2.60 65.18 14.00
C MET A 27 1.31 64.44 14.32
N ASP A 28 0.19 65.15 14.46
CA ASP A 28 -1.12 64.53 14.69
C ASP A 28 -1.52 63.65 13.50
N LYS A 29 -1.40 64.16 12.27
CA LYS A 29 -1.66 63.39 11.04
C LYS A 29 -0.74 62.18 10.90
N LEU A 30 0.54 62.35 11.23
CA LEU A 30 1.53 61.26 11.19
C LEU A 30 1.15 60.15 12.16
N ASN A 31 0.75 60.50 13.39
CA ASN A 31 0.35 59.55 14.40
C ASN A 31 -0.95 58.82 14.03
N GLU A 32 -1.92 59.52 13.45
CA GLU A 32 -3.15 58.91 12.92
C GLU A 32 -2.84 57.88 11.83
N LYS A 33 -1.96 58.22 10.88
CA LYS A 33 -1.54 57.30 9.81
C LYS A 33 -0.73 56.12 10.32
N ARG A 34 0.12 56.33 11.33
CA ARG A 34 0.84 55.25 12.01
C ARG A 34 -0.11 54.29 12.71
N ALA A 35 -1.14 54.80 13.38
CA ALA A 35 -2.16 53.96 14.03
C ALA A 35 -2.94 53.12 13.01
N GLN A 36 -3.37 53.73 11.89
CA GLN A 36 -4.04 53.01 10.79
C GLN A 36 -3.13 51.93 10.19
N LEU A 37 -1.85 52.25 9.98
CA LEU A 37 -0.87 51.28 9.46
C LEU A 37 -0.66 50.12 10.42
N GLN A 38 -0.58 50.40 11.73
CA GLN A 38 -0.44 49.35 12.74
C GLN A 38 -1.64 48.40 12.72
N GLU A 39 -2.86 48.94 12.69
CA GLU A 39 -4.09 48.11 12.65
C GLU A 39 -4.13 47.19 11.42
N VAL A 40 -3.76 47.70 10.25
CA VAL A 40 -3.69 46.90 9.01
C VAL A 40 -2.58 45.84 9.11
N THR A 41 -1.42 46.20 9.68
CA THR A 41 -0.29 45.29 9.85
C THR A 41 -0.64 44.14 10.79
N ASP A 42 -1.31 44.45 11.91
CA ASP A 42 -1.75 43.44 12.88
C ASP A 42 -2.78 42.47 12.27
N LYS A 43 -3.75 42.99 11.51
CA LYS A 43 -4.72 42.15 10.77
C LYS A 43 -4.04 41.27 9.73
N LEU A 44 -3.06 41.81 9.01
CA LEU A 44 -2.32 41.07 7.99
C LEU A 44 -1.46 39.98 8.62
N GLN A 45 -0.86 40.24 9.78
CA GLN A 45 -0.12 39.23 10.54
C GLN A 45 -1.04 38.11 11.00
N ALA A 46 -2.19 38.43 11.61
CA ALA A 46 -3.16 37.43 12.04
C ALA A 46 -3.64 36.54 10.89
N LEU A 47 -3.91 37.13 9.72
CA LEU A 47 -4.33 36.38 8.53
C LEU A 47 -3.21 35.48 7.99
N ASN A 48 -1.96 35.95 8.01
CA ASN A 48 -0.80 35.12 7.64
C ASN A 48 -0.60 33.94 8.58
N ASP A 49 -0.77 34.15 9.89
CA ASP A 49 -0.65 33.09 10.89
C ASP A 49 -1.74 32.03 10.71
N GLU A 50 -2.99 32.46 10.46
CA GLU A 50 -4.11 31.55 10.16
C GLU A 50 -3.87 30.79 8.85
N PHE A 51 -3.42 31.49 7.80
CA PHE A 51 -3.10 30.88 6.51
C PHE A 51 -1.98 29.83 6.64
N ALA A 52 -0.93 30.12 7.42
CA ALA A 52 0.15 29.18 7.68
C ALA A 52 -0.35 27.94 8.44
N ALA A 53 -1.19 28.12 9.46
CA ALA A 53 -1.80 27.04 10.20
C ALA A 53 -2.67 26.14 9.31
N LYS A 54 -3.55 26.74 8.50
CA LYS A 54 -4.43 25.99 7.57
C LYS A 54 -3.68 25.29 6.46
N THR A 55 -2.61 25.89 5.95
CA THR A 55 -1.74 25.25 4.95
C THR A 55 -1.03 24.04 5.54
N LYS A 56 -0.58 24.13 6.80
CA LYS A 56 0.02 22.99 7.51
C LYS A 56 -1.00 21.86 7.71
N GLU A 57 -2.20 22.18 8.22
CA GLU A 57 -3.28 21.22 8.44
C GLU A 57 -3.68 20.51 7.12
N LYS A 58 -3.80 21.28 6.03
CA LYS A 58 -4.06 20.74 4.70
C LYS A 58 -3.01 19.72 4.28
N LYS A 59 -1.72 20.06 4.44
CA LYS A 59 -0.62 19.17 4.06
C LYS A 59 -0.60 17.88 4.88
N GLU A 60 -0.81 17.97 6.19
CA GLU A 60 -0.91 16.79 7.05
C GLU A 60 -2.07 15.87 6.63
N LEU A 61 -3.19 16.45 6.21
CA LEU A 61 -4.33 15.68 5.71
C LEU A 61 -4.03 15.01 4.36
N GLU A 62 -3.38 15.74 3.44
CA GLU A 62 -2.95 15.21 2.13
C GLU A 62 -1.98 14.03 2.32
N ASP A 63 -1.00 14.16 3.21
CA ASP A 63 -0.03 13.09 3.52
C ASP A 63 -0.71 11.86 4.13
N SER A 64 -1.71 12.07 5.01
CA SER A 64 -2.49 10.99 5.63
C SER A 64 -3.35 10.23 4.60
N ILE A 65 -3.98 10.97 3.68
CA ILE A 65 -4.77 10.39 2.58
C ILE A 65 -3.86 9.55 1.68
N ASP A 66 -2.71 10.08 1.27
CA ASP A 66 -1.77 9.35 0.41
C ASP A 66 -1.30 8.05 1.08
N LEU A 67 -0.92 8.12 2.36
CA LEU A 67 -0.54 6.94 3.14
C LEU A 67 -1.68 5.91 3.22
N CYS A 68 -2.93 6.35 3.39
CA CYS A 68 -4.09 5.48 3.43
C CYS A 68 -4.34 4.80 2.08
N CYS A 69 -4.28 5.54 0.98
CA CYS A 69 -4.42 5.03 -0.39
C CYS A 69 -3.35 3.97 -0.68
N GLN A 70 -2.09 4.24 -0.32
CA GLN A 70 -1.01 3.26 -0.47
C GLN A 70 -1.24 1.98 0.35
N LYS A 71 -1.77 2.11 1.57
CA LYS A 71 -2.11 0.94 2.41
C LYS A 71 -3.24 0.12 1.80
N LEU A 72 -4.27 0.77 1.25
CA LEU A 72 -5.39 0.11 0.59
C LEU A 72 -4.92 -0.65 -0.66
N ASP A 73 -4.14 -0.03 -1.54
CA ASP A 73 -3.61 -0.69 -2.75
C ASP A 73 -2.77 -1.94 -2.40
N ARG A 74 -1.92 -1.84 -1.36
CA ARG A 74 -1.15 -2.99 -0.86
C ARG A 74 -2.06 -4.09 -0.30
N ALA A 75 -3.09 -3.73 0.45
CA ALA A 75 -4.03 -4.69 1.02
C ALA A 75 -4.84 -5.40 -0.08
N GLU A 76 -5.29 -4.68 -1.10
CA GLU A 76 -6.01 -5.25 -2.25
C GLU A 76 -5.13 -6.24 -3.00
N LYS A 77 -3.87 -5.88 -3.30
CA LYS A 77 -2.90 -6.77 -3.93
C LYS A 77 -2.66 -8.04 -3.11
N LEU A 78 -2.52 -7.90 -1.78
CA LEU A 78 -2.36 -9.06 -0.90
C LEU A 78 -3.60 -9.95 -0.91
N ILE A 79 -4.80 -9.38 -0.79
CA ILE A 79 -6.05 -10.16 -0.80
C ILE A 79 -6.26 -10.86 -2.15
N GLY A 80 -6.01 -10.15 -3.25
CA GLY A 80 -6.09 -10.71 -4.61
C GLY A 80 -5.10 -11.85 -4.82
N GLY A 81 -3.84 -11.67 -4.41
CA GLY A 81 -2.81 -12.72 -4.50
C GLY A 81 -3.10 -13.92 -3.60
N LEU A 82 -3.43 -13.69 -2.33
CA LEU A 82 -3.68 -14.75 -1.34
C LEU A 82 -4.98 -15.51 -1.62
N GLY A 83 -5.99 -14.86 -2.23
CA GLY A 83 -7.25 -15.50 -2.59
C GLY A 83 -7.06 -16.65 -3.59
N GLY A 84 -6.25 -16.42 -4.62
CA GLY A 84 -5.89 -17.45 -5.60
C GLY A 84 -5.06 -18.58 -4.98
N GLU A 85 -4.10 -18.23 -4.12
CA GLU A 85 -3.27 -19.22 -3.41
C GLU A 85 -4.08 -20.12 -2.48
N LYS A 86 -5.06 -19.56 -1.75
CA LYS A 86 -5.95 -20.34 -0.89
C LYS A 86 -6.72 -21.39 -1.68
N ALA A 87 -7.29 -21.01 -2.82
CA ALA A 87 -8.02 -21.95 -3.68
C ALA A 87 -7.10 -23.06 -4.19
N ARG A 88 -5.91 -22.69 -4.68
CA ARG A 88 -4.90 -23.63 -5.17
C ARG A 88 -4.47 -24.62 -4.08
N TRP A 89 -4.10 -24.14 -2.88
CA TRP A 89 -3.70 -25.02 -1.78
C TRP A 89 -4.83 -25.91 -1.30
N SER A 90 -6.07 -25.42 -1.30
CA SER A 90 -7.23 -26.23 -0.93
C SER A 90 -7.46 -27.37 -1.93
N GLU A 91 -7.28 -27.10 -3.22
CA GLU A 91 -7.33 -28.12 -4.28
C GLU A 91 -6.20 -29.14 -4.13
N THR A 92 -4.95 -28.67 -4.00
CA THR A 92 -3.79 -29.55 -3.84
C THR A 92 -3.90 -30.42 -2.59
N ALA A 93 -4.39 -29.87 -1.47
CA ALA A 93 -4.62 -30.64 -0.25
C ALA A 93 -5.68 -31.74 -0.47
N ARG A 94 -6.76 -31.45 -1.21
CA ARG A 94 -7.78 -32.45 -1.52
C ARG A 94 -7.24 -33.56 -2.42
N GLN A 95 -6.45 -33.21 -3.44
CA GLN A 95 -5.82 -34.17 -4.33
C GLN A 95 -4.82 -35.04 -3.56
N LEU A 96 -4.01 -34.44 -2.69
CA LEU A 96 -3.07 -35.17 -1.86
C LEU A 96 -3.78 -36.13 -0.89
N GLN A 97 -4.90 -35.71 -0.30
CA GLN A 97 -5.71 -36.58 0.54
C GLN A 97 -6.25 -37.78 -0.25
N PHE A 98 -6.71 -37.58 -1.48
CA PHE A 98 -7.15 -38.66 -2.36
C PHE A 98 -6.00 -39.63 -2.67
N SER A 99 -4.83 -39.11 -3.05
CA SER A 99 -3.63 -39.94 -3.29
C SER A 99 -3.18 -40.68 -2.05
N LEU A 100 -3.24 -40.06 -0.87
CA LEU A 100 -2.83 -40.68 0.40
C LEU A 100 -3.71 -41.88 0.76
N VAL A 101 -5.03 -41.76 0.57
CA VAL A 101 -5.97 -42.85 0.83
C VAL A 101 -5.70 -44.04 -0.09
N ASN A 102 -5.43 -43.79 -1.38
CA ASN A 102 -5.22 -44.82 -2.39
C ASN A 102 -3.76 -45.31 -2.50
N ALA A 103 -2.83 -44.69 -1.78
CA ALA A 103 -1.39 -44.93 -1.91
C ALA A 103 -1.03 -46.40 -1.71
N ILE A 104 -1.70 -47.10 -0.80
CA ILE A 104 -1.40 -48.50 -0.49
C ILE A 104 -1.66 -49.40 -1.71
N GLY A 105 -2.83 -49.29 -2.33
CA GLY A 105 -3.17 -50.08 -3.53
C GLY A 105 -2.32 -49.67 -4.73
N ASP A 106 -2.13 -48.36 -4.93
CA ASP A 106 -1.36 -47.84 -6.07
C ASP A 106 0.11 -48.30 -6.01
N VAL A 107 0.73 -48.28 -4.83
CA VAL A 107 2.11 -48.77 -4.62
C VAL A 107 2.18 -50.29 -4.76
N LEU A 108 1.19 -51.03 -4.27
CA LEU A 108 1.14 -52.49 -4.39
C LEU A 108 1.08 -52.93 -5.87
N VAL A 109 0.18 -52.33 -6.65
CA VAL A 109 0.06 -52.59 -8.09
C VAL A 109 1.35 -52.17 -8.80
N SER A 110 1.90 -51.00 -8.47
CA SER A 110 3.18 -50.53 -9.01
C SER A 110 4.32 -51.53 -8.78
N ALA A 111 4.46 -52.05 -7.56
CA ALA A 111 5.49 -53.03 -7.22
C ALA A 111 5.32 -54.33 -8.01
N GLY A 112 4.07 -54.80 -8.18
CA GLY A 112 3.76 -55.97 -8.99
C GLY A 112 4.14 -55.78 -10.47
N ILE A 113 3.87 -54.60 -11.04
CA ILE A 113 4.24 -54.28 -12.43
C ILE A 113 5.76 -54.36 -12.60
N VAL A 114 6.53 -53.74 -11.70
CA VAL A 114 7.99 -53.73 -11.77
C VAL A 114 8.56 -55.15 -11.62
N ALA A 115 8.00 -55.96 -10.73
CA ALA A 115 8.50 -57.30 -10.44
C ALA A 115 8.17 -58.34 -11.53
N TYR A 116 6.95 -58.30 -12.10
CA TYR A 116 6.43 -59.40 -12.92
C TYR A 116 6.13 -59.03 -14.36
N LEU A 117 5.79 -57.76 -14.64
CA LEU A 117 5.25 -57.40 -15.96
C LEU A 117 6.32 -57.04 -16.99
N GLY A 118 7.61 -57.01 -16.63
CA GLY A 118 8.68 -56.53 -17.50
C GLY A 118 8.81 -57.23 -18.87
N ALA A 119 8.52 -58.54 -18.93
CA ALA A 119 8.67 -59.35 -20.15
C ALA A 119 7.46 -59.33 -21.10
N PHE A 120 6.35 -58.71 -20.71
CA PHE A 120 5.10 -58.76 -21.46
C PHE A 120 4.89 -57.57 -22.40
N THR A 121 4.03 -57.76 -23.40
CA THR A 121 3.63 -56.70 -24.34
C THR A 121 2.77 -55.64 -23.67
N VAL A 122 2.76 -54.42 -24.23
CA VAL A 122 2.04 -53.27 -23.66
C VAL A 122 0.55 -53.57 -23.44
N ASN A 123 -0.12 -54.18 -24.43
CA ASN A 123 -1.55 -54.48 -24.34
C ASN A 123 -1.84 -55.45 -23.19
N TYR A 124 -1.07 -56.54 -23.10
CA TYR A 124 -1.24 -57.53 -22.03
C TYR A 124 -0.96 -56.94 -20.65
N ARG A 125 0.03 -56.04 -20.53
CA ARG A 125 0.28 -55.32 -19.28
C ARG A 125 -0.90 -54.44 -18.88
N ASN A 126 -1.48 -53.69 -19.82
CA ASN A 126 -2.61 -52.81 -19.52
C ASN A 126 -3.84 -53.61 -19.05
N ASP A 127 -4.13 -54.73 -19.68
CA ASP A 127 -5.24 -55.62 -19.27
C ASP A 127 -5.04 -56.13 -17.83
N LEU A 128 -3.83 -56.63 -17.52
CA LEU A 128 -3.49 -57.11 -16.17
C LEU A 128 -3.52 -56.00 -15.11
N ILE A 129 -3.06 -54.79 -15.45
CA ILE A 129 -3.08 -53.66 -14.52
C ILE A 129 -4.51 -53.32 -14.10
N VAL A 130 -5.45 -53.31 -15.04
CA VAL A 130 -6.88 -53.07 -14.76
C VAL A 130 -7.43 -54.19 -13.87
N GLU A 131 -7.16 -55.45 -14.21
CA GLU A 131 -7.60 -56.60 -13.42
C GLU A 131 -7.06 -56.56 -11.98
N TRP A 132 -5.79 -56.18 -11.81
CA TRP A 132 -5.13 -56.09 -10.50
C TRP A 132 -5.67 -54.93 -9.66
N ALA A 133 -5.94 -53.78 -10.27
CA ALA A 133 -6.59 -52.66 -9.58
C ALA A 133 -8.01 -53.04 -9.12
N GLU A 134 -8.78 -53.73 -9.96
CA GLU A 134 -10.09 -54.25 -9.59
C GLU A 134 -10.02 -55.29 -8.47
N ALA A 135 -9.04 -56.18 -8.50
CA ALA A 135 -8.82 -57.16 -7.44
C ALA A 135 -8.50 -56.48 -6.10
N CYS A 136 -7.68 -55.42 -6.10
CA CYS A 136 -7.41 -54.62 -4.90
C CYS A 136 -8.71 -54.03 -4.32
N MET A 137 -9.56 -53.44 -5.16
CA MET A 137 -10.85 -52.90 -4.73
C MET A 137 -11.79 -53.98 -4.18
N LYS A 138 -11.83 -55.17 -4.80
CA LYS A 138 -12.62 -56.33 -4.31
C LYS A 138 -12.15 -56.83 -2.95
N LEU A 139 -10.85 -56.71 -2.66
CA LEU A 139 -10.23 -57.07 -1.39
C LEU A 139 -10.28 -55.94 -0.34
N HIS A 140 -11.02 -54.86 -0.61
CA HIS A 140 -11.11 -53.67 0.23
C HIS A 140 -9.77 -52.96 0.46
N ILE A 141 -8.85 -53.05 -0.50
CA ILE A 141 -7.62 -52.26 -0.54
C ILE A 141 -7.92 -51.03 -1.40
N PRO A 142 -7.87 -49.81 -0.82
CA PRO A 142 -8.08 -48.58 -1.58
C PRO A 142 -7.04 -48.45 -2.70
N CYS A 143 -7.52 -48.22 -3.91
CA CYS A 143 -6.72 -48.10 -5.13
C CYS A 143 -7.37 -47.03 -6.02
N SER A 144 -6.56 -46.27 -6.75
CA SER A 144 -7.05 -45.27 -7.68
C SER A 144 -7.82 -45.95 -8.83
N LYS A 145 -8.99 -45.40 -9.18
CA LYS A 145 -9.83 -45.91 -10.28
C LYS A 145 -9.11 -45.83 -11.63
N ASP A 146 -8.45 -44.70 -11.88
CA ASP A 146 -7.62 -44.47 -13.05
C ASP A 146 -6.15 -44.59 -12.64
N TYR A 147 -5.71 -45.83 -12.39
CA TYR A 147 -4.34 -46.10 -11.98
C TYR A 147 -3.34 -45.67 -13.07
N SER A 148 -2.28 -44.96 -12.67
CA SER A 148 -1.16 -44.60 -13.54
C SER A 148 0.16 -44.81 -12.83
N MET A 149 0.99 -45.71 -13.39
CA MET A 149 2.32 -46.00 -12.87
C MET A 149 3.22 -44.75 -12.90
N VAL A 150 3.10 -43.95 -13.96
CA VAL A 150 3.86 -42.69 -14.10
C VAL A 150 3.44 -41.68 -13.04
N ALA A 151 2.16 -41.61 -12.68
CA ALA A 151 1.70 -40.72 -11.62
C ALA A 151 2.10 -41.22 -10.21
N CYS A 152 2.23 -42.53 -10.01
CA CYS A 152 2.57 -43.11 -8.72
C CYS A 152 4.08 -43.09 -8.43
N LEU A 153 4.91 -43.43 -9.42
CA LEU A 153 6.36 -43.59 -9.25
C LEU A 153 7.19 -42.51 -9.99
N GLY A 154 6.57 -41.79 -10.91
CA GLY A 154 7.26 -40.86 -11.79
C GLY A 154 7.26 -39.43 -11.27
N GLU A 155 8.41 -38.78 -11.34
CA GLU A 155 8.53 -37.33 -11.18
C GLU A 155 8.57 -36.69 -12.57
N PRO A 156 7.55 -35.90 -12.99
CA PRO A 156 7.47 -35.34 -14.34
C PRO A 156 8.71 -34.56 -14.76
N VAL A 157 9.35 -33.83 -13.83
CA VAL A 157 10.55 -33.04 -14.11
C VAL A 157 11.74 -33.94 -14.46
N GLN A 158 11.89 -35.08 -13.78
CA GLN A 158 12.94 -36.05 -14.06
C GLN A 158 12.68 -36.80 -15.36
N ILE A 159 11.42 -37.20 -15.60
CA ILE A 159 11.06 -37.89 -16.84
C ILE A 159 11.36 -37.02 -18.06
N ARG A 160 11.11 -35.71 -17.96
CA ARG A 160 11.39 -34.76 -19.04
C ARG A 160 12.88 -34.65 -19.37
N SER A 161 13.78 -34.85 -18.41
CA SER A 161 15.22 -34.74 -18.64
C SER A 161 15.84 -35.99 -19.28
N TRP A 162 15.06 -37.06 -19.48
CA TRP A 162 15.53 -38.30 -20.13
C TRP A 162 15.39 -38.29 -21.66
N THR A 163 14.68 -37.30 -22.18
CA THR A 163 14.61 -36.96 -23.62
C THR A 163 15.57 -35.84 -23.95
#